data_AF-A0AAW8L7S2-F1
#
_entry.id   AF-A0AAW8L7S2-F1
#
_cell.length_a   1.000
_cell.length_b   1.000
_cell.length_c   1.000
_cell.angle_alpha   90.00
_cell.angle_beta   90.00
_cell.angle_gamma   90.00
#
_symmetry.space_group_name_H-M   'P 1'
#
loop_
_entity.id
_entity.type
_entity.pdbx_description
1 polymer ?
#
loop_
_entity_poly.entity_id
_entity_poly.type
_entity_poly.pdbx_seq_one_letter_code
_entity_poly.pdbx_strand_id
1 'polypeptide(L)' 'SSIAARSGDLVARYGGEEFLLLFPMTNSQQALIQVERLMNAINKIAIKHPCSDVSPHVTISVGVATTIPRLNDSISAFV' A
#
# COMPACT_ATOMS: atom_id res chain seq x y z
N SER A 1 -11.07 3.94 9.72
CA SER A 1 -10.19 5.10 9.49
C SER A 1 -9.55 4.92 8.12
N SER A 2 -9.44 5.99 7.33
CA SER A 2 -8.79 5.94 5.99
C SER A 2 -7.27 5.75 6.15
N ILE A 3 -6.64 5.00 5.21
CA ILE A 3 -5.19 4.70 5.22
C ILE A 3 -4.39 5.87 4.61
N ALA A 4 -4.73 6.29 3.40
CA ALA A 4 -4.16 7.45 2.71
C ALA A 4 -5.14 8.62 2.86
N ALA A 5 -4.90 9.47 3.85
CA ALA A 5 -5.86 10.51 4.26
C ALA A 5 -5.24 11.89 4.42
N ARG A 6 -3.90 11.98 4.37
CA ARG A 6 -3.20 13.26 4.47
C ARG A 6 -3.15 13.92 3.10
N SER A 7 -3.18 15.25 3.08
CA SER A 7 -2.91 15.99 1.85
C SER A 7 -1.55 15.59 1.28
N GLY A 8 -1.54 15.12 0.03
CA GLY A 8 -0.35 14.63 -0.65
C GLY A 8 -0.18 13.11 -0.63
N ASP A 9 -0.91 12.36 0.21
CA ASP A 9 -0.98 10.90 0.05
C ASP A 9 -1.68 10.58 -1.29
N LEU A 10 -1.13 9.65 -2.05
CA LEU A 10 -1.69 9.22 -3.33
C LEU A 10 -2.05 7.73 -3.28
N VAL A 11 -3.21 7.39 -3.82
CA VAL A 11 -3.60 6.01 -4.11
C VAL A 11 -3.90 5.91 -5.61
N ALA A 12 -3.27 4.95 -6.27
CA ALA A 12 -3.48 4.67 -7.68
C ALA A 12 -3.69 3.18 -7.91
N ARG A 13 -4.49 2.85 -8.92
CA ARG A 13 -4.55 1.49 -9.48
C ARG A 13 -3.55 1.43 -10.63
N TYR A 14 -2.48 0.67 -10.46
CA TYR A 14 -1.39 0.61 -11.43
C TYR A 14 -1.79 -0.18 -12.67
N GLY A 15 -2.45 -1.32 -12.47
CA GLY A 15 -2.98 -2.16 -13.54
C GLY A 15 -3.50 -3.49 -13.01
N GLY A 16 -4.54 -4.06 -13.64
CA GLY A 16 -5.11 -5.34 -13.19
C GLY A 16 -5.53 -5.28 -11.71
N GLU A 17 -4.88 -6.09 -10.87
CA GLU A 17 -5.08 -6.17 -9.43
C GLU A 17 -4.03 -5.40 -8.60
N GLU A 18 -3.12 -4.68 -9.25
CA GLU A 18 -2.03 -3.96 -8.60
C GLU A 18 -2.42 -2.53 -8.22
N PHE A 19 -2.06 -2.15 -7.00
CA PHE A 19 -2.31 -0.83 -6.43
C PHE A 19 -1.00 -0.22 -5.91
N LEU A 20 -0.85 1.09 -6.06
CA LEU A 20 0.25 1.87 -5.56
C LEU A 20 -0.25 2.87 -4.51
N LEU A 21 0.43 2.91 -3.37
CA LEU A 21 0.21 3.93 -2.34
C LEU A 21 1.51 4.71 -2.16
N LEU A 22 1.47 6.03 -2.36
CA LEU A 22 2.60 6.92 -2.12
C LEU A 22 2.32 7.82 -0.92
N PHE A 23 3.26 7.85 0.01
CA PHE A 23 3.19 8.63 1.23
C PHE A 23 4.37 9.61 1.30
N PRO A 24 4.19 10.88 0.92
CA PRO A 24 5.23 11.89 1.10
C PRO A 24 5.63 12.04 2.57
N MET A 25 6.87 12.48 2.81
CA MET A 25 7.39 12.79 4.16
C MET A 25 7.17 11.64 5.16
N THR A 26 7.27 10.39 4.69
CA THR A 26 7.03 9.19 5.50
C THR A 26 8.28 8.32 5.45
N ASN A 27 8.85 8.03 6.62
CA ASN A 27 10.01 7.16 6.72
C ASN A 27 9.62 5.67 6.72
N SER A 28 10.62 4.78 6.68
CA SER A 28 10.40 3.33 6.60
C SER A 28 9.56 2.77 7.75
N GLN A 29 9.82 3.19 8.98
CA GLN A 29 9.05 2.74 10.15
C GLN A 29 7.58 3.17 10.06
N GLN A 30 7.32 4.41 9.69
CA GLN A 30 5.97 4.91 9.51
C GLN A 30 5.26 4.21 8.34
N ALA A 31 5.97 3.93 7.24
CA ALA A 31 5.44 3.21 6.09
C ALA A 31 5.01 1.78 6.49
N LEU A 32 5.84 1.06 7.25
CA LEU A 32 5.50 -0.28 7.77
C LEU A 32 4.25 -0.26 8.66
N ILE A 33 4.12 0.74 9.54
CA ILE A 33 2.90 0.92 10.35
C ILE A 33 1.66 1.10 9.45
N GLN A 34 1.75 1.87 8.35
CA GLN A 34 0.62 2.00 7.43
C GLN A 34 0.29 0.70 6.71
N VAL A 35 1.31 -0.08 6.32
CA VAL A 35 1.10 -1.38 5.67
C VAL A 35 0.45 -2.38 6.60
N GLU A 36 0.91 -2.50 7.85
CA GLU A 36 0.26 -3.36 8.84
C GLU A 36 -1.20 -2.95 9.06
N ARG A 37 -1.49 -1.65 9.14
CA ARG A 37 -2.85 -1.14 9.25
C ARG A 37 -3.69 -1.47 8.01
N LEU A 38 -3.13 -1.37 6.81
CA LEU A 38 -3.79 -1.70 5.55
C LEU A 38 -4.12 -3.19 5.48
N MET A 39 -3.15 -4.07 5.74
CA MET A 39 -3.35 -5.52 5.73
C MET A 39 -4.40 -5.93 6.77
N ASN A 40 -4.33 -5.38 7.99
CA ASN A 40 -5.34 -5.61 9.01
C ASN A 40 -6.73 -5.10 8.60
N ALA A 41 -6.81 -3.95 7.92
CA ALA A 41 -8.07 -3.42 7.43
C ALA A 41 -8.69 -4.35 6.37
N ILE A 42 -7.91 -4.82 5.39
CA ILE A 42 -8.39 -5.76 4.37
C ILE A 42 -8.86 -7.07 5.00
N ASN A 43 -8.08 -7.66 5.91
CA ASN A 43 -8.45 -8.88 6.60
C ASN A 43 -9.78 -8.73 7.37
N LYS A 44 -10.03 -7.56 7.98
CA LYS A 44 -11.27 -7.27 8.70
C LYS A 44 -12.50 -7.13 7.80
N ILE A 45 -12.33 -6.79 6.52
CA ILE A 45 -13.46 -6.75 5.58
C ILE A 45 -14.00 -8.18 5.36
N ALA A 46 -13.16 -9.20 5.51
CA ALA A 46 -13.54 -10.61 5.40
C ALA A 46 -14.28 -10.92 4.09
N ILE A 47 -13.76 -10.40 2.97
CA ILE A 47 -14.31 -10.70 1.64
C ILE A 47 -14.10 -12.19 1.37
N LYS A 48 -15.18 -12.95 1.21
CA LYS A 48 -15.10 -14.39 0.93
C LYS A 48 -14.32 -14.66 -0.35
N HIS A 49 -13.43 -15.64 -0.31
CA HIS A 49 -12.65 -16.10 -1.45
C HIS A 49 -12.91 -17.61 -1.70
N PRO A 50 -14.11 -17.97 -2.18
CA PRO A 50 -14.55 -19.38 -2.23
C PRO A 50 -13.75 -20.25 -3.20
N CYS A 51 -13.05 -19.66 -4.15
CA CYS A 51 -12.24 -20.35 -5.16
C CYS A 51 -10.75 -20.44 -4.78
N SER A 52 -10.37 -20.04 -3.56
CA SER A 52 -8.98 -20.08 -3.10
C SER A 52 -8.76 -21.25 -2.16
N ASP A 53 -7.71 -22.02 -2.43
CA ASP A 53 -7.26 -23.13 -1.57
C ASP A 53 -6.34 -22.65 -0.42
N VAL A 54 -5.90 -21.40 -0.44
CA VAL A 54 -4.91 -20.85 0.51
C VAL A 54 -5.58 -20.18 1.70
N SER A 55 -6.65 -19.43 1.45
CA SER A 55 -7.37 -18.67 2.46
C SER A 55 -8.86 -18.56 2.12
N PRO A 56 -9.76 -18.66 3.11
CA PRO A 56 -11.21 -18.49 2.91
C PRO A 56 -11.61 -17.03 2.63
N HIS A 57 -10.70 -16.07 2.84
CA HIS A 57 -10.93 -14.66 2.58
C HIS A 57 -9.82 -14.07 1.71
N VAL A 58 -10.15 -13.01 0.97
CA VAL A 58 -9.18 -12.24 0.18
C VAL A 58 -8.13 -11.62 1.09
N THR A 59 -6.86 -11.83 0.74
CA THR A 59 -5.70 -11.22 1.37
C THR A 59 -4.93 -10.38 0.34
N ILE A 60 -3.97 -9.59 0.79
CA ILE A 60 -3.08 -8.82 -0.09
C ILE A 60 -1.62 -9.07 0.29
N SER A 61 -0.75 -8.93 -0.70
CA SER A 61 0.70 -8.83 -0.51
C SER A 61 1.13 -7.40 -0.78
N VAL A 62 2.07 -6.88 0.03
CA VAL A 62 2.50 -5.48 -0.07
C VAL A 62 4.02 -5.42 -0.03
N GLY A 63 4.61 -4.88 -1.09
CA GLY A 63 6.01 -4.45 -1.10
C GLY A 63 6.14 -3.02 -0.57
N VAL A 64 7.22 -2.72 0.15
CA VAL A 64 7.48 -1.38 0.71
C VAL A 64 8.87 -0.92 0.34
N ALA A 65 8.94 0.29 -0.23
CA ALA A 65 10.18 0.99 -0.48
C ALA A 65 10.08 2.42 0.04
N THR A 66 11.21 2.99 0.47
CA THR A 66 11.31 4.39 0.90
C THR A 66 12.60 4.99 0.36
N THR A 67 12.54 6.26 -0.05
CA THR A 67 13.72 7.00 -0.50
C THR A 67 13.70 8.43 0.04
N ILE A 68 14.87 9.06 0.09
CA ILE A 68 15.00 10.51 0.29
C ILE A 68 15.30 11.10 -1.09
N PRO A 69 14.38 11.88 -1.69
CA PRO A 69 14.56 12.42 -3.03
C PRO A 69 15.74 13.40 -3.06
N ARG A 70 16.57 13.28 -4.09
CA ARG A 70 17.66 14.21 -4.42
C ARG A 70 17.22 15.14 -5.55
N LEU A 71 17.94 16.24 -5.75
CA LEU A 71 17.59 17.29 -6.71
C LEU A 71 17.35 16.78 -8.16
N ASN A 72 18.02 15.68 -8.54
CA ASN A 72 17.93 15.10 -9.88
C ASN A 72 17.14 13.78 -9.93
N ASP A 73 16.47 13.40 -8.84
CA ASP A 73 15.65 12.19 -8.83
C ASP A 73 14.32 12.48 -9.51
N SER A 74 13.90 11.56 -10.40
CA SER A 74 12.55 11.58 -10.95
C SER A 74 11.64 10.66 -10.15
N ILE A 75 10.40 11.07 -9.94
CA ILE A 75 9.41 10.22 -9.23
C ILE A 75 9.15 8.92 -10.00
N SER A 76 9.22 8.96 -11.33
CA SER A 76 9.10 7.79 -12.22
C SER A 76 10.26 6.81 -12.11
N ALA A 77 11.39 7.18 -11.51
CA ALA A 77 12.48 6.26 -11.24
C ALA A 77 12.32 5.54 -9.89
N PHE A 78 11.40 6.02 -9.04
CA PHE A 78 11.12 5.42 -7.73
C PHE A 78 9.90 4.49 -7.76
N VAL A 79 8.89 4.83 -8.57
CA VAL A 79 7.71 4.00 -8.87
C VAL A 79 8.03 3.01 -9.96
#